data_AF-A0AAU1PJE3-F1
#
_entry.id   AF-A0AAU1PJE3-F1
#
_cell.length_a   1.000
_cell.length_b   1.000
_cell.length_c   1.000
_cell.angle_alpha   90.00
_cell.angle_beta   90.00
_cell.angle_gamma   90.00
#
_symmetry.space_group_name_H-M   'P 1'
#
loop_
_entity.id
_entity.type
_entity.pdbx_description
1 polymer ?
#
loop_
_entity_poly.entity_id
_entity_poly.type
_entity_poly.pdbx_seq_one_letter_code
_entity_poly.pdbx_strand_id
1 'polypeptide(L)'
;MGKEADVTALVEARLHSRFGPPDARAAVTFLGTDRIEVLRFSDDGLLRYVTLGMSARPMNDPLATVADPVRGPRAELVLSVRAGVADTDKVLRPLAVLAASPQVEGVIVAPGNSLDVGEPLWPGAPFSAVLVAEGGGLVEDLDLDEPLDPVRFFPLLPMTANEAAWKRVHGAAALQERWLARGTDLRDPLRGPVPLTD
;
A
#
# COMPACT_ATOMS: atom_id res chain seq x y z
N MET A 1 -3.25 -16.27 -30.20
CA MET A 1 -2.54 -15.19 -29.47
C MET A 1 -3.54 -14.67 -28.46
N GLY A 2 -3.53 -15.25 -27.26
CA GLY A 2 -4.51 -14.91 -26.21
C GLY A 2 -4.33 -13.46 -25.83
N LYS A 3 -5.44 -12.73 -25.69
CA LYS A 3 -5.43 -11.36 -25.19
C LYS A 3 -4.82 -11.42 -23.79
N GLU A 4 -3.64 -10.84 -23.61
CA GLU A 4 -3.01 -10.69 -22.29
C GLU A 4 -4.07 -10.11 -21.36
N ALA A 5 -4.36 -10.82 -20.26
CA ALA A 5 -5.39 -10.38 -19.34
C ALA A 5 -4.96 -9.02 -18.79
N ASP A 6 -5.85 -8.04 -18.88
CA ASP A 6 -5.61 -6.73 -18.31
C ASP A 6 -5.65 -6.89 -16.78
N VAL A 7 -4.47 -7.09 -16.18
CA VAL A 7 -4.30 -7.30 -14.73
C VAL A 7 -4.97 -6.17 -13.96
N THR A 8 -4.86 -4.94 -14.45
CA THR A 8 -5.50 -3.77 -13.84
C THR A 8 -7.02 -3.91 -13.82
N ALA A 9 -7.65 -4.35 -14.91
CA ALA A 9 -9.09 -4.59 -14.94
C ALA A 9 -9.53 -5.71 -13.98
N LEU A 10 -8.74 -6.78 -13.83
CA LEU A 10 -9.03 -7.86 -12.88
C LEU A 10 -8.90 -7.40 -11.43
N VAL A 11 -7.88 -6.60 -11.13
CA VAL A 11 -7.68 -5.98 -9.82
C VAL A 11 -8.83 -5.04 -9.47
N GLU A 12 -9.24 -4.18 -10.40
CA GLU A 12 -10.40 -3.30 -10.19
C GLU A 12 -11.68 -4.10 -9.91
N ALA A 13 -11.92 -5.18 -10.66
CA ALA A 13 -13.05 -6.09 -10.40
C ALA A 13 -12.98 -6.75 -9.01
N ARG A 14 -11.79 -7.18 -8.58
CA ARG A 14 -11.57 -7.72 -7.22
C ARG A 14 -11.89 -6.68 -6.16
N LEU A 15 -11.43 -5.43 -6.31
CA LEU A 15 -11.72 -4.35 -5.38
C LEU A 15 -13.21 -4.02 -5.35
N HIS A 16 -13.88 -3.98 -6.51
CA HIS A 16 -15.32 -3.78 -6.60
C HIS A 16 -16.10 -4.88 -5.89
N SER A 17 -15.72 -6.16 -6.05
CA SER A 17 -16.38 -7.26 -5.34
C SER A 17 -16.23 -7.14 -3.82
N ARG A 18 -15.11 -6.57 -3.36
CA ARG A 18 -14.77 -6.50 -1.93
C ARG A 18 -15.37 -5.29 -1.23
N PHE A 19 -15.40 -4.14 -1.89
CA PHE A 19 -15.78 -2.85 -1.29
C PHE A 19 -16.98 -2.18 -1.97
N GLY A 20 -17.49 -2.71 -3.08
CA GLY A 20 -18.44 -1.99 -3.93
C GLY A 20 -17.73 -0.98 -4.85
N PRO A 21 -18.47 -0.12 -5.56
CA PRO A 21 -17.88 0.89 -6.44
C PRO A 21 -17.12 1.95 -5.63
N PRO A 22 -15.99 2.47 -6.13
CA PRO A 22 -15.27 3.56 -5.49
C PRO A 22 -16.10 4.85 -5.58
N ASP A 23 -16.05 5.65 -4.53
CA ASP A 23 -16.71 6.96 -4.48
C ASP A 23 -15.81 8.09 -5.04
N ALA A 24 -14.51 7.85 -5.15
CA ALA A 24 -13.56 8.76 -5.77
C ALA A 24 -12.38 8.00 -6.41
N ARG A 25 -11.74 8.68 -7.36
CA ARG A 25 -10.59 8.20 -8.11
C ARG A 25 -9.68 9.37 -8.45
N ALA A 26 -8.38 9.18 -8.29
CA ALA A 26 -7.37 10.09 -8.82
C ALA A 26 -6.28 9.30 -9.55
N ALA A 27 -5.64 9.95 -10.51
CA ALA A 27 -4.56 9.36 -11.29
C ALA A 27 -3.32 10.24 -11.24
N VAL A 28 -2.16 9.60 -11.12
CA VAL A 28 -0.86 10.25 -11.20
C VAL A 28 -0.05 9.53 -12.27
N THR A 29 0.57 10.31 -13.15
CA THR A 29 1.48 9.81 -14.17
C THR A 29 2.87 10.32 -13.85
N PHE A 30 3.83 9.41 -13.68
CA PHE A 30 5.23 9.78 -13.51
C PHE A 30 5.94 9.65 -14.86
N LEU A 31 6.95 10.49 -15.07
CA LEU A 31 7.71 10.45 -16.32
C LEU A 31 8.44 9.11 -16.39
N GLY A 32 8.13 8.32 -17.43
CA GLY A 32 8.78 7.02 -17.66
C GLY A 32 8.17 5.84 -16.91
N THR A 33 7.04 6.00 -16.21
CA THR A 33 6.29 4.91 -15.59
C THR A 33 4.89 4.78 -16.17
N ASP A 34 4.25 3.64 -15.92
CA ASP A 34 2.82 3.49 -16.16
C ASP A 34 2.02 4.43 -15.22
N ARG A 35 0.77 4.73 -15.62
CA ARG A 35 -0.17 5.52 -14.82
C ARG A 35 -0.55 4.74 -13.56
N ILE A 36 -0.48 5.37 -12.40
CA ILE A 36 -1.01 4.83 -11.14
C ILE A 36 -2.30 5.58 -10.80
N GLU A 37 -3.35 4.82 -10.51
CA GLU A 37 -4.58 5.36 -9.93
C GLU A 37 -4.64 5.05 -8.44
N VAL A 38 -5.41 5.86 -7.70
CA VAL A 38 -5.79 5.60 -6.33
C VAL A 38 -7.31 5.71 -6.24
N LEU A 39 -7.94 4.61 -5.88
CA LEU A 39 -9.37 4.49 -5.66
C LEU A 39 -9.69 4.73 -4.20
N ARG A 40 -10.78 5.44 -3.91
CA ARG A 40 -11.30 5.63 -2.55
C ARG A 40 -12.63 4.90 -2.39
N PHE A 41 -12.75 4.16 -1.29
CA PHE A 41 -13.97 3.46 -0.88
C PHE A 41 -14.34 3.88 0.54
N SER A 42 -15.59 4.27 0.75
CA SER A 42 -16.15 4.53 2.08
C SER A 42 -16.86 3.28 2.60
N ASP A 43 -16.56 2.88 3.84
CA ASP A 43 -17.18 1.73 4.50
C ASP A 43 -17.22 1.91 6.01
N ASP A 44 -18.42 1.92 6.59
CA ASP A 44 -18.65 1.95 8.05
C ASP A 44 -17.75 2.92 8.83
N GLY A 45 -17.70 4.18 8.40
CA GLY A 45 -16.89 5.23 9.04
C GLY A 45 -15.38 5.13 8.77
N LEU A 46 -14.94 4.29 7.84
CA LEU A 46 -13.59 4.24 7.30
C LEU A 46 -13.54 4.76 5.86
N LEU A 47 -12.43 5.39 5.51
CA LEU A 47 -11.99 5.60 4.14
C LEU A 47 -10.88 4.60 3.83
N ARG A 48 -10.99 3.92 2.70
CA ARG A 48 -9.95 3.03 2.16
C ARG A 48 -9.43 3.58 0.85
N TYR A 49 -8.14 3.82 0.79
CA TYR A 49 -7.43 4.23 -0.40
C TYR A 49 -6.65 3.03 -0.93
N VAL A 50 -6.89 2.64 -2.17
CA VAL A 50 -6.27 1.48 -2.79
C VAL A 50 -5.59 1.91 -4.09
N THR A 51 -4.33 1.54 -4.26
CA THR A 51 -3.64 1.77 -5.53
C THR A 51 -4.20 0.84 -6.60
N LEU A 52 -4.15 1.30 -7.84
CA LEU A 52 -4.52 0.52 -9.02
C LEU A 52 -3.50 0.84 -10.11
N GLY A 53 -2.70 -0.16 -10.47
CA GLY A 53 -1.68 -0.06 -11.52
C GLY A 53 -0.29 -0.51 -11.09
N MET A 54 0.00 -0.61 -9.78
CA MET A 54 1.30 -1.13 -9.29
C MET A 54 1.50 -2.57 -9.75
N SER A 55 0.42 -3.35 -9.76
CA SER A 55 0.39 -4.76 -10.17
C SER A 55 0.43 -4.98 -11.68
N ALA A 56 0.29 -3.93 -12.50
CA ALA A 56 0.27 -4.04 -13.96
C ALA A 56 1.57 -4.64 -14.52
N ARG A 57 2.69 -4.36 -13.86
CA ARG A 57 4.01 -4.97 -14.12
C ARG A 57 4.46 -5.75 -12.88
N PRO A 58 5.22 -6.85 -13.05
CA PRO A 58 5.82 -7.52 -11.90
C PRO A 58 6.87 -6.59 -11.26
N MET A 59 7.02 -6.67 -9.95
CA MET A 59 8.12 -6.04 -9.23
C MET A 59 9.41 -6.79 -9.56
N ASN A 60 10.43 -6.06 -9.97
CA ASN A 60 11.69 -6.67 -10.39
C ASN A 60 12.59 -6.95 -9.19
N ASP A 61 13.23 -8.12 -9.19
CA ASP A 61 14.33 -8.40 -8.27
C ASP A 61 15.55 -7.57 -8.68
N PRO A 62 16.04 -6.65 -7.81
CA PRO A 62 17.22 -5.84 -8.12
C PRO A 62 18.51 -6.66 -8.28
N LEU A 63 18.53 -7.91 -7.82
CA LEU A 63 19.67 -8.82 -7.98
C LEU A 63 19.64 -9.62 -9.30
N ALA A 64 18.52 -9.60 -10.02
CA ALA A 64 18.40 -10.31 -11.29
C ALA A 64 19.17 -9.60 -12.42
N THR A 65 19.90 -10.37 -13.23
CA THR A 65 20.65 -9.83 -14.38
C THR A 65 19.75 -9.32 -15.49
N VAL A 66 18.54 -9.89 -15.62
CA VAL A 66 17.51 -9.48 -16.58
C VAL A 66 16.16 -9.54 -15.90
N ALA A 67 15.40 -8.44 -15.97
CA ALA A 67 14.03 -8.40 -15.50
C ALA A 67 13.12 -9.29 -16.37
N ASP A 68 12.30 -10.13 -15.75
CA ASP A 68 11.25 -10.87 -16.44
C ASP A 68 10.02 -9.95 -16.56
N PRO A 69 9.57 -9.59 -17.78
CA PRO A 69 8.45 -8.67 -17.94
C PRO A 69 7.08 -9.27 -17.56
N VAL A 70 7.02 -10.58 -17.30
CA VAL A 70 5.79 -11.33 -17.04
C VAL A 70 5.76 -11.93 -15.63
N ARG A 71 6.84 -12.58 -15.20
CA ARG A 71 6.92 -13.29 -13.91
C ARG A 71 7.43 -12.40 -12.80
N GLY A 72 6.99 -12.67 -11.58
CA GLY A 72 7.47 -12.02 -10.37
C GLY A 72 6.39 -11.30 -9.58
N PRO A 73 6.70 -10.89 -8.33
CA PRO A 73 5.70 -10.45 -7.36
C PRO A 73 4.87 -9.27 -7.86
N ARG A 74 3.56 -9.29 -7.62
CA ARG A 74 2.64 -8.20 -7.94
C ARG A 74 1.87 -7.80 -6.70
N ALA A 75 1.63 -6.51 -6.54
CA ALA A 75 0.85 -6.02 -5.42
C ALA A 75 0.09 -4.74 -5.72
N GLU A 76 -0.91 -4.47 -4.89
CA GLU A 76 -1.47 -3.13 -4.66
C GLU A 76 -1.42 -2.79 -3.17
N LEU A 77 -1.39 -1.50 -2.86
CA LEU A 77 -1.29 -0.96 -1.51
C LEU A 77 -2.66 -0.51 -1.03
N VAL A 78 -2.99 -0.82 0.23
CA VAL A 78 -4.28 -0.47 0.84
C VAL A 78 -4.06 0.32 2.13
N LEU A 79 -4.42 1.59 2.13
CA LEU A 79 -4.46 2.41 3.35
C LEU A 79 -5.89 2.55 3.86
N SER A 80 -6.13 2.23 5.14
CA SER A 80 -7.43 2.42 5.80
C SER A 80 -7.32 3.44 6.94
N VAL A 81 -8.18 4.46 6.94
CA VAL A 81 -8.21 5.51 7.97
C VAL A 81 -9.65 5.81 8.39
N ARG A 82 -9.85 6.30 9.61
CA ARG A 82 -11.17 6.78 10.08
C ARG A 82 -11.60 8.01 9.27
N ALA A 83 -12.85 7.99 8.84
CA ALA A 83 -13.47 9.10 8.13
C ALA A 83 -13.81 10.26 9.08
N GLY A 84 -13.86 11.48 8.53
CA GLY A 84 -14.46 12.64 9.21
C GLY A 84 -13.61 13.29 10.31
N VAL A 85 -12.41 12.78 10.59
CA VAL A 85 -11.53 13.31 11.65
C VAL A 85 -10.30 14.06 11.13
N ALA A 86 -9.91 13.88 9.87
CA ALA A 86 -8.84 14.62 9.20
C ALA A 86 -9.07 14.70 7.68
N ASP A 87 -8.49 15.71 7.01
CA ASP A 87 -8.47 15.81 5.54
C ASP A 87 -7.42 14.84 4.96
N THR A 88 -7.83 13.58 4.82
CA THR A 88 -6.95 12.50 4.33
C THR A 88 -6.93 12.39 2.81
N ASP A 89 -7.74 13.16 2.08
CA ASP A 89 -7.86 13.06 0.61
C ASP A 89 -6.54 13.42 -0.11
N LYS A 90 -5.62 14.13 0.55
CA LYS A 90 -4.30 14.43 -0.01
C LYS A 90 -3.34 13.23 -0.04
N VAL A 91 -3.71 12.11 0.57
CA VAL A 91 -2.90 10.87 0.57
C VAL A 91 -2.79 10.20 -0.79
N LEU A 92 -3.66 10.57 -1.74
CA LEU A 92 -3.68 10.04 -3.10
C LEU A 92 -2.32 10.15 -3.81
N ARG A 93 -1.63 11.28 -3.68
CA ARG A 93 -0.32 11.48 -4.32
C ARG A 93 0.80 10.70 -3.61
N PRO A 94 0.97 10.76 -2.28
CA PRO A 94 1.88 9.90 -1.55
C PRO A 94 1.69 8.41 -1.87
N LEU A 95 0.46 7.89 -1.90
CA LEU A 95 0.21 6.49 -2.25
C LEU A 95 0.62 6.16 -3.69
N ALA A 96 0.34 7.05 -4.64
CA ALA A 96 0.77 6.84 -6.02
C ALA A 96 2.30 6.82 -6.15
N VAL A 97 3.02 7.65 -5.37
CA VAL A 97 4.49 7.62 -5.31
C VAL A 97 4.97 6.28 -4.75
N LEU A 98 4.38 5.80 -3.65
CA LEU A 98 4.74 4.51 -3.08
C LEU A 98 4.46 3.34 -4.03
N ALA A 99 3.35 3.36 -4.76
CA ALA A 99 3.03 2.34 -5.76
C ALA A 99 3.93 2.38 -7.00
N ALA A 100 4.53 3.53 -7.31
CA ALA A 100 5.50 3.64 -8.40
C ALA A 100 6.91 3.18 -8.00
N SER A 101 7.21 3.05 -6.70
CA SER A 101 8.56 2.75 -6.22
C SER A 101 9.17 1.45 -6.78
N PRO A 102 8.44 0.35 -7.02
CA PRO A 102 9.06 -0.83 -7.64
C PRO A 102 9.63 -0.55 -9.04
N GLN A 103 8.95 0.30 -9.82
CA GLN A 103 9.39 0.64 -11.18
C GLN A 103 10.53 1.67 -11.18
N VAL A 104 10.55 2.58 -10.20
CA VAL A 104 11.52 3.68 -10.13
C VAL A 104 12.78 3.30 -9.36
N GLU A 105 12.62 2.58 -8.25
CA GLU A 105 13.70 2.24 -7.31
C GLU A 105 14.15 0.78 -7.44
N GLY A 106 13.42 -0.06 -8.18
CA GLY A 106 13.77 -1.48 -8.36
C GLY A 106 13.61 -2.30 -7.08
N VAL A 107 12.55 -2.05 -6.31
CA VAL A 107 12.31 -2.70 -5.01
C VAL A 107 11.16 -3.70 -5.09
N ILE A 108 11.31 -4.82 -4.39
CA ILE A 108 10.19 -5.74 -4.12
C ILE A 108 9.55 -5.30 -2.80
N VAL A 109 8.28 -4.89 -2.87
CA VAL A 109 7.49 -4.57 -1.69
C VAL A 109 6.94 -5.87 -1.08
N ALA A 110 7.23 -6.07 0.19
CA ALA A 110 6.86 -7.24 0.98
C ALA A 110 6.49 -6.86 2.43
N PRO A 111 5.75 -7.71 3.14
CA PRO A 111 5.43 -7.51 4.55
C PRO A 111 6.69 -7.25 5.41
N GLY A 112 6.56 -6.33 6.34
CA GLY A 112 7.65 -5.85 7.19
C GLY A 112 8.54 -4.77 6.57
N ASN A 113 8.41 -4.49 5.27
CA ASN A 113 9.08 -3.34 4.66
C ASN A 113 8.54 -2.02 5.22
N SER A 114 9.40 -1.00 5.18
CA SER A 114 9.01 0.38 5.47
C SER A 114 9.09 1.17 4.18
N LEU A 115 8.01 1.86 3.83
CA LEU A 115 7.98 2.79 2.71
C LEU A 115 7.85 4.20 3.28
N ASP A 116 8.68 5.13 2.82
CA ASP A 116 8.77 6.50 3.36
C ASP A 116 8.62 7.49 2.21
N VAL A 117 7.75 8.49 2.39
CA VAL A 117 7.55 9.55 1.38
C VAL A 117 8.31 10.83 1.74
N GLY A 118 8.98 10.88 2.89
CA GLY A 118 9.81 12.00 3.37
C GLY A 118 9.03 13.21 3.89
N GLU A 119 7.71 13.24 3.69
CA GLU A 119 6.80 14.30 4.12
C GLU A 119 5.52 13.70 4.73
N PRO A 120 4.68 14.49 5.42
CA PRO A 120 3.41 13.98 5.95
C PRO A 120 2.53 13.34 4.87
N LEU A 121 1.94 12.16 5.16
CA LEU A 121 1.04 11.44 4.24
C LEU A 121 -0.19 12.28 3.82
N TRP A 122 -0.62 13.21 4.67
CA TRP A 122 -1.63 14.23 4.39
C TRP A 122 -1.37 15.46 5.29
N PRO A 123 -1.99 16.62 5.03
CA PRO A 123 -1.80 17.80 5.86
C PRO A 123 -2.06 17.54 7.34
N GLY A 124 -1.06 17.82 8.17
CA GLY A 124 -1.12 17.62 9.61
C GLY A 124 -0.93 16.17 10.08
N ALA A 125 -0.72 15.21 9.18
CA ALA A 125 -0.42 13.84 9.57
C ALA A 125 0.89 13.77 10.38
N PRO A 126 0.93 13.03 11.51
CA PRO A 126 2.19 12.74 12.20
C PRO A 126 2.99 11.62 11.53
N PHE A 127 2.50 11.10 10.40
CA PHE A 127 3.06 9.95 9.68
C PHE A 127 3.71 10.40 8.37
N SER A 128 4.96 10.00 8.15
CA SER A 128 5.67 10.15 6.87
C SER A 128 6.04 8.81 6.24
N ALA A 129 5.89 7.72 6.99
CA ALA A 129 6.21 6.38 6.56
C ALA A 129 5.05 5.42 6.85
N VAL A 130 5.06 4.27 6.20
CA VAL A 130 4.14 3.17 6.42
C VAL A 130 4.90 1.87 6.63
N LEU A 131 4.39 1.01 7.50
CA LEU A 131 4.78 -0.40 7.55
C LEU A 131 3.87 -1.18 6.60
N VAL A 132 4.46 -2.00 5.73
CA VAL A 132 3.73 -2.94 4.89
C VAL A 132 3.34 -4.14 5.76
N ALA A 133 2.05 -4.37 5.94
CA ALA A 133 1.53 -5.50 6.70
C ALA A 133 1.28 -6.72 5.82
N GLU A 134 0.99 -7.85 6.46
CA GLU A 134 0.58 -9.08 5.76
C GLU A 134 -0.69 -8.87 4.93
N GLY A 135 -0.70 -9.43 3.72
CA GLY A 135 -1.83 -9.38 2.79
C GLY A 135 -2.89 -10.45 3.05
N GLY A 136 -3.85 -10.58 2.13
CA GLY A 136 -4.84 -11.65 2.10
C GLY A 136 -6.00 -11.55 3.10
N GLY A 137 -5.87 -10.74 4.16
CA GLY A 137 -6.94 -10.58 5.17
C GLY A 137 -8.01 -9.57 4.77
N LEU A 138 -7.62 -8.34 4.43
CA LEU A 138 -8.57 -7.27 4.11
C LEU A 138 -9.15 -7.42 2.70
N VAL A 139 -8.29 -7.72 1.74
CA VAL A 139 -8.64 -8.09 0.36
C VAL A 139 -7.91 -9.41 0.11
N GLU A 140 -8.66 -10.41 -0.32
CA GLU A 140 -8.09 -11.69 -0.74
C GLU A 140 -7.19 -11.48 -1.96
N ASP A 141 -6.13 -12.29 -2.04
CA ASP A 141 -5.23 -12.25 -3.17
C ASP A 141 -5.95 -12.65 -4.47
N LEU A 142 -5.48 -12.09 -5.58
CA LEU A 142 -6.02 -12.37 -6.90
C LEU A 142 -5.07 -13.33 -7.62
N ASP A 143 -5.49 -14.60 -7.71
CA ASP A 143 -4.84 -15.58 -8.57
C ASP A 143 -4.96 -15.16 -10.04
N LEU A 144 -3.85 -15.28 -10.76
CA LEU A 144 -3.77 -15.03 -12.20
C LEU A 144 -3.40 -16.32 -12.91
N ASP A 145 -3.78 -16.42 -14.19
CA ASP A 145 -3.40 -17.56 -15.01
C ASP A 145 -1.87 -17.61 -15.18
N GLU A 146 -1.30 -18.81 -15.16
CA GLU A 146 0.12 -19.00 -15.40
C GLU A 146 0.53 -18.39 -16.76
N PRO A 147 1.68 -17.70 -16.84
CA PRO A 147 2.77 -17.71 -15.87
C PRO A 147 2.80 -16.50 -14.90
N LEU A 148 1.71 -15.74 -14.76
CA LEU A 148 1.70 -14.56 -13.89
C LEU A 148 1.61 -14.95 -12.41
N ASP A 149 2.46 -14.36 -11.57
CA ASP A 149 2.31 -14.44 -10.11
C ASP A 149 1.00 -13.74 -9.66
N PRO A 150 0.38 -14.20 -8.56
CA PRO A 150 -0.84 -13.59 -8.03
C PRO A 150 -0.61 -12.13 -7.59
N VAL A 151 -1.67 -11.32 -7.63
CA VAL A 151 -1.65 -9.97 -7.06
C VAL A 151 -1.98 -10.03 -5.58
N ARG A 152 -1.05 -9.56 -4.74
CA ARG A 152 -1.25 -9.39 -3.30
C ARG A 152 -1.81 -8.00 -2.99
N PHE A 153 -2.59 -7.88 -1.93
CA PHE A 153 -3.09 -6.58 -1.46
C PHE A 153 -2.53 -6.29 -0.07
N PHE A 154 -1.54 -5.39 0.01
CA PHE A 154 -0.84 -5.11 1.26
C PHE A 154 -1.47 -3.95 2.03
N PRO A 155 -1.96 -4.18 3.26
CA PRO A 155 -2.36 -3.09 4.14
C PRO A 155 -1.14 -2.26 4.52
N LEU A 156 -1.31 -0.94 4.50
CA LEU A 156 -0.30 0.02 4.96
C LEU A 156 -0.67 0.53 6.34
N LEU A 157 0.26 0.42 7.28
CA LEU A 157 0.11 0.89 8.66
C LEU A 157 0.94 2.18 8.84
N PRO A 158 0.32 3.37 8.93
CA PRO A 158 1.05 4.62 9.09
C PRO A 158 1.95 4.59 10.32
N MET A 159 3.18 5.08 10.18
CA MET A 159 4.20 5.19 11.22
C MET A 159 4.63 6.64 11.39
N THR A 160 4.75 7.05 12.65
CA THR A 160 5.50 8.25 13.00
C THR A 160 6.99 8.02 12.74
N ALA A 161 7.78 9.10 12.64
CA ALA A 161 9.23 9.00 12.48
C ALA A 161 9.89 8.21 13.63
N ASN A 162 9.39 8.35 14.86
CA ASN A 162 9.90 7.61 16.02
C ASN A 162 9.61 6.12 15.92
N GLU A 163 8.42 5.72 15.48
CA GLU A 163 8.06 4.31 15.26
C GLU A 163 8.90 3.70 14.13
N ALA A 164 9.08 4.42 13.03
CA ALA A 164 9.93 3.98 11.92
C ALA A 164 11.39 3.80 12.38
N ALA A 165 11.94 4.74 13.15
CA ALA A 165 13.27 4.63 13.72
C ALA A 165 13.39 3.44 14.68
N TRP A 166 12.41 3.25 15.55
CA TRP A 166 12.38 2.14 16.50
C TRP A 166 12.31 0.78 15.79
N LYS A 167 11.47 0.67 14.75
CA LYS A 167 11.35 -0.53 13.89
C LYS A 167 12.66 -0.88 13.19
N ARG A 168 13.48 0.10 12.79
CA ARG A 168 14.80 -0.19 12.18
C ARG A 168 15.73 -0.92 13.15
N VAL A 169 15.59 -0.68 14.45
CA VAL A 169 16.41 -1.33 15.48
C VAL A 169 15.83 -2.66 15.92
N HIS A 170 14.52 -2.74 16.13
CA HIS A 170 13.86 -3.89 16.79
C HIS A 170 13.10 -4.81 15.83
N GLY A 171 12.91 -4.40 14.58
CA GLY A 171 12.16 -5.14 13.57
C GLY A 171 10.66 -4.82 13.53
N ALA A 172 10.03 -5.23 12.42
CA ALA A 172 8.62 -4.98 12.16
C ALA A 172 7.69 -5.74 13.11
N ALA A 173 8.01 -7.00 13.42
CA ALA A 173 7.20 -7.84 14.30
C ALA A 173 7.09 -7.23 15.70
N ALA A 174 8.20 -6.76 16.27
CA ALA A 174 8.23 -6.15 17.58
C ALA A 174 7.41 -4.85 17.64
N LEU A 175 7.37 -4.06 16.56
CA LEU A 175 6.55 -2.85 16.50
C LEU A 175 5.06 -3.19 16.43
N GLN A 176 4.70 -4.20 15.63
CA GLN A 176 3.31 -4.67 15.54
C GLN A 176 2.81 -5.23 16.87
N GLU A 177 3.63 -6.04 17.56
CA GLU A 177 3.30 -6.55 18.89
C GLU A 177 3.09 -5.40 19.89
N ARG A 178 3.94 -4.36 19.84
CA ARG A 178 3.80 -3.18 20.70
C ARG A 178 2.51 -2.40 20.41
N TRP A 179 2.14 -2.20 19.14
CA TRP A 179 0.85 -1.60 18.78
C TRP A 179 -0.34 -2.42 19.30
N LEU A 180 -0.29 -3.74 19.13
CA LEU A 180 -1.32 -4.66 19.59
C LEU A 180 -1.47 -4.62 21.12
N ALA A 181 -0.36 -4.74 21.85
CA ALA A 181 -0.35 -4.73 23.31
C ALA A 181 -0.87 -3.42 23.91
N ARG A 182 -0.70 -2.30 23.19
CA ARG A 182 -1.18 -0.97 23.60
C ARG A 182 -2.56 -0.62 23.03
N GLY A 183 -3.19 -1.51 22.26
CA GLY A 183 -4.48 -1.24 21.60
C GLY A 183 -4.43 -0.01 20.69
N THR A 184 -3.29 0.23 20.03
CA THR A 184 -3.09 1.41 19.18
C THR A 184 -3.99 1.32 17.95
N ASP A 185 -4.88 2.29 17.77
CA ASP A 185 -5.73 2.36 16.59
C ASP A 185 -4.96 2.93 15.40
N LEU A 186 -4.34 2.05 14.61
CA LEU A 186 -3.53 2.43 13.44
C LEU A 186 -4.32 3.09 12.31
N ARG A 187 -5.66 3.12 12.40
CA ARG A 187 -6.55 3.80 11.45
C ARG A 187 -6.93 5.21 11.91
N ASP A 188 -6.62 5.60 13.14
CA ASP A 188 -6.84 6.97 13.60
C ASP A 188 -5.82 7.92 12.92
N PRO A 189 -6.25 8.82 12.02
CA PRO A 189 -5.34 9.68 11.28
C PRO A 189 -4.70 10.77 12.15
N LEU A 190 -5.12 10.90 13.41
CA LEU A 190 -4.60 11.88 14.37
C LEU A 190 -3.86 11.22 15.54
N ARG A 191 -3.67 9.89 15.55
CA ARG A 191 -3.01 9.22 16.69
C ARG A 191 -1.60 9.74 16.90
N GLY A 192 -1.19 9.81 18.17
CA GLY A 192 0.21 9.94 18.55
C GLY A 192 1.01 8.67 18.29
N PRO A 193 2.35 8.71 18.48
CA PRO A 193 3.17 7.52 18.48
C PRO A 193 2.76 6.60 19.63
N VAL A 194 2.85 5.28 19.42
CA VAL A 194 2.77 4.33 20.54
C VAL A 194 3.91 4.61 21.54
N PRO A 195 3.71 4.47 22.86
CA PRO A 195 4.81 4.54 23.82
C PRO A 195 5.93 3.54 23.47
N LEU A 196 7.14 4.05 23.21
CA LEU A 196 8.30 3.26 22.76
C LEU A 196 9.28 2.90 23.88
N THR A 197 9.09 3.47 25.06
CA THR A 197 9.72 3.05 26.32
C THR A 197 8.74 2.17 27.10
N ASP A 198 9.26 1.43 28.07
CA ASP A 198 8.42 0.64 28.99
C ASP A 198 7.87 1.51 30.12
#